data_AF-A0AAW3YNI3-F1
#
_entry.id   AF-A0AAW3YNI3-F1
#
_cell.length_a   1.000
_cell.length_b   1.000
_cell.length_c   1.000
_cell.angle_alpha   90.00
_cell.angle_beta   90.00
_cell.angle_gamma   90.00
#
_symmetry.space_group_name_H-M   'P 1'
#
loop_
_entity.id
_entity.type
_entity.pdbx_description
1 polymer ?
#
loop_
_entity_poly.entity_id
_entity_poly.type
_entity_poly.pdbx_seq_one_letter_code
_entity_poly.pdbx_strand_id
1 'polypeptide(L)'
;MLKSRLKTTALLSLFILSFSTIAASNKVTVFQCANKNHKMVNVSLQDGIYTYRFGKTNQQPDIELHRSPEQLSHRFNNISAAETDTGKAQIRELNFKNGDFIYTVTSSELGTKYVASVDVYKKEMLLTSIKCQPDTIVDHLSGYLFDLPEADS
;
A
#
# COMPACT_ATOMS: atom_id res chain seq x y z
N MET A 1 -80.80 -15.19 -7.90
CA MET A 1 -79.82 -14.34 -7.17
C MET A 1 -78.76 -15.24 -6.53
N LEU A 2 -77.52 -14.74 -6.45
CA LEU A 2 -76.41 -15.17 -5.59
C LEU A 2 -75.37 -16.22 -6.06
N LYS A 3 -74.46 -15.72 -6.92
CA LYS A 3 -72.98 -15.73 -6.87
C LYS A 3 -72.21 -16.99 -6.39
N SER A 4 -71.54 -17.61 -7.39
CA SER A 4 -70.14 -18.07 -7.47
C SER A 4 -69.23 -17.89 -6.25
N ARG A 5 -68.43 -18.93 -5.94
CA ARG A 5 -67.04 -18.79 -5.44
C ARG A 5 -66.13 -19.86 -6.03
N LEU A 6 -65.49 -19.52 -7.15
CA LEU A 6 -64.29 -20.18 -7.67
C LEU A 6 -63.12 -19.88 -6.74
N LYS A 7 -62.49 -20.90 -6.17
CA LYS A 7 -61.31 -20.76 -5.30
C LYS A 7 -60.06 -20.78 -6.18
N THR A 8 -59.54 -19.60 -6.52
CA THR A 8 -58.25 -19.43 -7.20
C THR A 8 -57.12 -19.45 -6.18
N THR A 9 -56.40 -20.56 -6.11
CA THR A 9 -55.16 -20.68 -5.33
C THR A 9 -54.02 -20.04 -6.12
N ALA A 10 -53.63 -18.82 -5.78
CA ALA A 10 -52.49 -18.14 -6.39
C ALA A 10 -51.19 -18.63 -5.75
N LEU A 11 -50.37 -19.37 -6.50
CA LEU A 11 -48.98 -19.65 -6.12
C LEU A 11 -48.13 -18.39 -6.35
N LEU A 12 -47.78 -17.71 -5.25
CA LEU A 12 -46.79 -16.63 -5.26
C LEU A 12 -45.39 -17.25 -5.37
N SER A 13 -44.78 -17.19 -6.56
CA SER A 13 -43.37 -17.53 -6.77
C SER A 13 -42.50 -16.37 -6.26
N LEU A 14 -41.83 -16.55 -5.12
CA LEU A 14 -40.79 -15.63 -4.65
C LEU A 14 -39.54 -15.80 -5.52
N PHE A 15 -39.38 -14.92 -6.52
CA PHE A 15 -38.08 -14.71 -7.16
C PHE A 15 -37.20 -13.94 -6.19
N ILE A 16 -36.30 -14.65 -5.51
CA ILE A 16 -35.26 -14.04 -4.68
C ILE A 16 -34.21 -13.47 -5.65
N LEU A 17 -34.30 -12.17 -5.92
CA LEU A 17 -33.26 -11.44 -6.64
C LEU A 17 -32.03 -11.35 -5.72
N SER A 18 -31.09 -12.26 -5.92
CA SER A 18 -29.75 -12.16 -5.33
C SER A 18 -29.03 -10.98 -5.97
N PHE A 19 -29.13 -9.80 -5.36
CA PHE A 19 -28.29 -8.67 -5.71
C PHE A 19 -26.87 -8.99 -5.24
N SER A 20 -26.03 -9.49 -6.14
CA SER A 20 -24.59 -9.51 -5.93
C SER A 20 -24.12 -8.07 -5.83
N THR A 21 -23.95 -7.56 -4.61
CA THR A 21 -23.29 -6.27 -4.39
C THR A 21 -21.84 -6.42 -4.83
N ILE A 22 -21.53 -5.92 -6.03
CA ILE A 22 -20.15 -5.73 -6.46
C ILE A 22 -19.60 -4.63 -5.55
N ALA A 23 -18.89 -5.01 -4.49
CA ALA A 23 -18.19 -4.05 -3.65
C ALA A 23 -17.17 -3.31 -4.54
N ALA A 24 -17.32 -1.99 -4.66
CA ALA A 24 -16.34 -1.18 -5.35
C ALA A 24 -15.03 -1.23 -4.55
N SER A 25 -14.05 -1.98 -5.05
CA SER A 25 -12.71 -1.98 -4.51
C SER A 25 -12.03 -0.65 -4.83
N ASN A 26 -11.95 0.23 -3.84
CA ASN A 26 -11.26 1.50 -3.98
C ASN A 26 -9.75 1.26 -3.84
N LYS A 27 -9.01 1.51 -4.92
CA LYS A 27 -7.56 1.55 -4.89
C LYS A 27 -7.10 2.78 -4.10
N VAL A 28 -6.26 2.58 -3.08
CA VAL A 28 -5.68 3.64 -2.26
C VAL A 28 -4.18 3.76 -2.50
N THR A 29 -3.66 4.97 -2.57
CA THR A 29 -2.21 5.23 -2.56
C THR A 29 -1.71 5.20 -1.11
N VAL A 30 -0.81 4.26 -0.83
CA VAL A 30 -0.14 4.12 0.48
C VAL A 30 1.12 4.99 0.53
N PHE A 31 1.88 5.00 -0.55
CA PHE A 31 3.08 5.81 -0.69
C PHE A 31 3.31 6.15 -2.16
N GLN A 32 3.83 7.34 -2.45
CA GLN A 32 4.26 7.71 -3.79
C GLN A 32 5.37 8.74 -3.73
N CYS A 33 6.32 8.66 -4.66
CA CYS A 33 7.24 9.77 -4.94
C CYS A 33 7.83 9.67 -6.35
N ALA A 34 8.31 10.78 -6.88
CA ALA A 34 9.20 10.81 -8.05
C ALA A 34 10.66 10.88 -7.60
N ASN A 35 11.57 10.32 -8.39
CA ASN A 35 13.00 10.60 -8.28
C ASN A 35 13.42 11.71 -9.26
N LYS A 36 14.66 12.19 -9.15
CA LYS A 36 15.22 13.23 -10.03
C LYS A 36 15.17 12.92 -11.55
N ASN A 37 14.99 11.66 -11.92
CA ASN A 37 14.89 11.21 -13.31
C ASN A 37 13.42 11.06 -13.76
N HIS A 38 12.46 11.57 -12.97
CA HIS A 38 11.03 11.47 -13.20
C HIS A 38 10.50 10.02 -13.28
N LYS A 39 11.22 9.07 -12.68
CA LYS A 39 10.67 7.74 -12.42
C LYS A 39 9.92 7.78 -11.09
N MET A 40 8.76 7.16 -11.07
CA MET A 40 7.86 7.08 -9.94
C MET A 40 8.07 5.79 -9.17
N VAL A 41 8.05 5.90 -7.84
CA VAL A 41 7.71 4.83 -6.92
C VAL A 41 6.25 5.02 -6.53
N ASN A 42 5.45 3.97 -6.59
CA ASN A 42 4.08 3.95 -6.09
C ASN A 42 3.83 2.66 -5.31
N VAL A 43 3.29 2.79 -4.11
CA VAL A 43 2.69 1.71 -3.35
C VAL A 43 1.21 2.00 -3.25
N SER A 44 0.41 1.02 -3.63
CA SER A 44 -1.05 1.11 -3.55
C SER A 44 -1.64 -0.14 -2.93
N LEU A 45 -2.78 0.01 -2.28
CA LEU A 45 -3.56 -1.08 -1.69
C LEU A 45 -4.88 -1.18 -2.44
N GLN A 46 -5.20 -2.37 -2.92
CA GLN A 46 -6.46 -2.69 -3.58
C GLN A 46 -6.83 -4.14 -3.28
N ASP A 47 -8.06 -4.40 -2.82
CA ASP A 47 -8.52 -5.75 -2.46
C ASP A 47 -7.58 -6.51 -1.50
N GLY A 48 -6.99 -5.80 -0.54
CA GLY A 48 -6.05 -6.39 0.42
C GLY A 48 -4.65 -6.70 -0.16
N ILE A 49 -4.40 -6.37 -1.43
CA ILE A 49 -3.12 -6.58 -2.10
C ILE A 49 -2.35 -5.26 -2.20
N TYR A 50 -1.14 -5.26 -1.67
CA TYR A 50 -0.19 -4.18 -1.85
C TYR A 50 0.55 -4.35 -3.18
N THR A 51 0.48 -3.33 -4.02
CA THR A 51 1.18 -3.25 -5.29
C THR A 51 2.30 -2.22 -5.20
N TYR A 52 3.55 -2.66 -5.23
CA TYR A 52 4.71 -1.81 -5.45
C TYR A 52 5.00 -1.68 -6.94
N ARG A 53 5.19 -0.46 -7.41
CA ARG A 53 5.57 -0.14 -8.79
C ARG A 53 6.74 0.84 -8.82
N PHE A 54 7.69 0.56 -9.69
CA PHE A 54 8.75 1.51 -10.07
C PHE A 54 8.82 1.64 -11.59
N GLY A 55 8.82 2.86 -12.10
CA GLY A 55 8.92 3.11 -13.54
C GLY A 55 8.47 4.49 -13.96
N LYS A 56 8.27 4.72 -15.25
CA LYS A 56 7.72 5.98 -15.76
C LYS A 56 6.19 6.01 -15.59
N THR A 57 5.65 7.18 -15.30
CA THR A 57 4.20 7.40 -15.21
C THR A 57 3.53 7.05 -16.53
N ASN A 58 2.37 6.38 -16.47
CA ASN A 58 1.56 5.97 -17.63
C ASN A 58 2.28 5.07 -18.65
N GLN A 59 3.35 4.40 -18.22
CA GLN A 59 4.06 3.39 -19.01
C GLN A 59 4.08 2.06 -18.27
N GLN A 60 4.47 0.99 -18.95
CA GLN A 60 4.76 -0.27 -18.29
C GLN A 60 5.84 -0.03 -17.21
N PRO A 61 5.59 -0.43 -15.95
CA PRO A 61 6.58 -0.25 -14.91
C PRO A 61 7.80 -1.15 -15.16
N ASP A 62 8.97 -0.65 -14.77
CA ASP A 62 10.21 -1.43 -14.82
C ASP A 62 10.15 -2.58 -13.81
N ILE A 63 9.46 -2.36 -12.68
CA ILE A 63 9.27 -3.33 -11.60
C ILE A 63 7.83 -3.22 -11.10
N GLU A 64 7.16 -4.37 -10.96
CA GLU A 64 5.84 -4.47 -10.34
C GLU A 64 5.82 -5.70 -9.42
N LEU A 65 5.44 -5.51 -8.16
CA LEU A 65 5.35 -6.56 -7.15
C LEU A 65 3.98 -6.50 -6.49
N HIS A 66 3.31 -7.65 -6.43
CA HIS A 66 2.03 -7.85 -5.76
C HIS A 66 2.24 -8.67 -4.49
N ARG A 67 1.87 -8.15 -3.33
CA ARG A 67 2.08 -8.81 -2.04
C ARG A 67 0.81 -8.76 -1.21
N SER A 68 0.45 -9.91 -0.62
CA SER A 68 -0.48 -9.92 0.51
C SER A 68 0.22 -9.40 1.77
N PRO A 69 -0.52 -9.01 2.82
CA PRO A 69 0.05 -8.52 4.07
C PRO A 69 1.13 -9.45 4.66
N GLU A 70 0.91 -10.75 4.63
CA GLU A 70 1.80 -11.78 5.21
C GLU A 70 3.13 -11.91 4.46
N GLN A 71 3.19 -11.40 3.23
CA GLN A 71 4.40 -11.41 2.39
C GLN A 71 5.22 -10.12 2.51
N LEU A 72 4.74 -9.16 3.29
CA LEU A 72 5.41 -7.92 3.60
C LEU A 72 6.05 -8.00 4.98
N SER A 73 6.95 -7.06 5.24
CA SER A 73 7.31 -6.71 6.61
C SER A 73 7.45 -5.22 6.76
N HIS A 74 7.31 -4.72 7.98
CA HIS A 74 7.45 -3.31 8.27
C HIS A 74 8.40 -3.07 9.44
N ARG A 75 8.84 -1.82 9.57
CA ARG A 75 9.52 -1.34 10.78
C ARG A 75 9.01 0.05 11.11
N PHE A 76 8.78 0.30 12.38
CA PHE A 76 8.39 1.61 12.89
C PHE A 76 9.24 1.97 14.10
N ASN A 77 10.11 2.96 13.94
CA ASN A 77 11.06 3.36 14.96
C ASN A 77 10.87 4.83 15.35
N ASN A 78 10.78 5.08 16.66
CA ASN A 78 10.96 6.40 17.23
C ASN A 78 12.30 6.40 18.00
N ILE A 79 13.25 7.23 17.59
CA ILE A 79 14.60 7.25 18.17
C ILE A 79 15.02 8.65 18.58
N SER A 80 15.87 8.73 19.60
CA SER A 80 16.66 9.93 19.89
C SER A 80 17.76 10.05 18.83
N ALA A 81 17.83 11.21 18.18
CA ALA A 81 18.74 11.48 17.07
C ALA A 81 19.39 12.85 17.29
N ALA A 82 20.50 12.86 18.04
CA ALA A 82 21.16 14.08 18.51
C ALA A 82 21.68 14.97 17.37
N GLU A 83 21.88 14.40 16.18
CA GLU A 83 22.27 15.08 14.95
C GLU A 83 21.13 15.85 14.27
N THR A 84 19.88 15.65 14.70
CA THR A 84 18.73 16.41 14.21
C THR A 84 18.50 17.68 15.02
N ASP A 85 17.84 18.67 14.43
CA ASP A 85 17.54 19.95 15.07
C ASP A 85 16.60 19.85 16.29
N THR A 86 15.79 18.79 16.37
CA THR A 86 14.90 18.54 17.52
C THR A 86 15.39 17.43 18.47
N GLY A 87 16.49 16.76 18.12
CA GLY A 87 16.98 15.59 18.86
C GLY A 87 16.14 14.30 18.65
N LYS A 88 15.24 14.25 17.67
CA LYS A 88 14.28 13.15 17.46
C LYS A 88 14.23 12.72 15.99
N ALA A 89 14.02 11.43 15.78
CA ALA A 89 13.68 10.89 14.47
C ALA A 89 12.56 9.85 14.56
N GLN A 90 11.70 9.82 13.54
CA GLN A 90 10.70 8.80 13.31
C GLN A 90 10.92 8.17 11.94
N ILE A 91 11.06 6.85 11.88
CA ILE A 91 11.39 6.10 10.67
C ILE A 91 10.33 5.02 10.46
N ARG A 92 9.71 5.04 9.27
CA ARG A 92 8.75 4.06 8.78
C ARG A 92 9.36 3.32 7.60
N GLU A 93 9.34 2.01 7.64
CA GLU A 93 9.83 1.15 6.56
C GLU A 93 8.74 0.16 6.15
N LEU A 94 8.57 -0.03 4.84
CA LEU A 94 7.75 -1.07 4.25
C LEU A 94 8.59 -1.89 3.26
N ASN A 95 8.70 -3.19 3.51
CA ASN A 95 9.60 -4.08 2.77
C ASN A 95 8.84 -4.98 1.81
N PHE A 96 9.18 -4.90 0.53
CA PHE A 96 8.74 -5.83 -0.51
C PHE A 96 9.88 -6.80 -0.83
N LYS A 97 9.71 -8.09 -0.51
CA LYS A 97 10.67 -9.15 -0.85
C LYS A 97 10.39 -9.72 -2.25
N ASN A 98 11.42 -9.96 -3.06
CA ASN A 98 11.33 -10.63 -4.35
C ASN A 98 12.58 -11.49 -4.62
N GLY A 99 12.50 -12.78 -4.26
CA GLY A 99 13.69 -13.65 -4.24
C GLY A 99 14.76 -13.09 -3.31
N ASP A 100 15.99 -12.95 -3.81
CA ASP A 100 17.12 -12.39 -3.07
C ASP A 100 17.06 -10.87 -2.85
N PHE A 101 16.08 -10.19 -3.46
CA PHE A 101 15.96 -8.73 -3.41
C PHE A 101 14.95 -8.26 -2.36
N ILE A 102 15.24 -7.13 -1.72
CA ILE A 102 14.32 -6.42 -0.83
C ILE A 102 14.24 -4.97 -1.29
N TYR A 103 13.03 -4.47 -1.48
CA TYR A 103 12.73 -3.07 -1.78
C TYR A 103 12.12 -2.45 -0.54
N THR A 104 12.90 -1.64 0.15
CA THR A 104 12.52 -0.98 1.40
C THR A 104 12.08 0.44 1.10
N VAL A 105 10.77 0.69 1.19
CA VAL A 105 10.19 2.03 1.10
C VAL A 105 10.32 2.67 2.46
N THR A 106 11.07 3.77 2.54
CA THR A 106 11.36 4.47 3.80
C THR A 106 10.79 5.88 3.76
N SER A 107 10.10 6.25 4.84
CA SER A 107 9.73 7.62 5.18
C SER A 107 10.35 7.97 6.52
N SER A 108 11.01 9.11 6.62
CA SER A 108 11.64 9.56 7.85
C SER A 108 11.38 11.03 8.13
N GLU A 109 10.94 11.30 9.35
CA GLU A 109 10.97 12.61 9.97
C GLU A 109 12.24 12.70 10.81
N LEU A 110 13.22 13.48 10.35
CA LEU A 110 14.52 13.71 10.98
C LEU A 110 14.51 15.12 11.56
N GLY A 111 14.00 15.24 12.79
CA GLY A 111 13.60 16.51 13.37
C GLY A 111 12.58 17.25 12.52
N THR A 112 12.87 18.46 12.05
CA THR A 112 11.95 19.19 11.15
C THR A 112 12.06 18.77 9.68
N LYS A 113 13.07 17.97 9.33
CA LYS A 113 13.32 17.55 7.95
C LYS A 113 12.56 16.27 7.63
N TYR A 114 11.82 16.29 6.53
CA TYR A 114 11.20 15.10 5.99
C TYR A 114 12.01 14.54 4.81
N VAL A 115 12.28 13.23 4.82
CA VAL A 115 12.96 12.53 3.74
C VAL A 115 12.26 11.21 3.42
N ALA A 116 12.27 10.82 2.14
CA ALA A 116 11.81 9.51 1.74
C ALA A 116 12.72 8.92 0.66
N SER A 117 12.81 7.59 0.64
CA SER A 117 13.57 6.85 -0.37
C SER A 117 13.08 5.43 -0.53
N VAL A 118 13.53 4.78 -1.60
CA VAL A 118 13.49 3.32 -1.70
C VAL A 118 14.90 2.78 -1.77
N ASP A 119 15.26 1.96 -0.79
CA ASP A 119 16.53 1.24 -0.77
C ASP A 119 16.32 -0.17 -1.34
N VAL A 120 17.20 -0.57 -2.25
CA VAL A 120 17.15 -1.89 -2.90
C VAL A 120 18.33 -2.70 -2.43
N TYR A 121 18.04 -3.79 -1.73
CA TYR A 121 19.04 -4.72 -1.22
C TYR A 121 19.05 -5.99 -2.05
N LYS A 122 20.21 -6.65 -2.14
CA LYS A 122 20.33 -8.04 -2.58
C LYS A 122 21.18 -8.80 -1.57
N LYS A 123 20.61 -9.82 -0.92
CA LYS A 123 21.26 -10.57 0.17
C LYS A 123 21.90 -9.61 1.19
N GLU A 124 21.10 -8.69 1.72
CA GLU A 124 21.49 -7.68 2.73
C GLU A 124 22.45 -6.57 2.25
N MET A 125 23.04 -6.68 1.06
CA MET A 125 23.87 -5.63 0.49
C MET A 125 23.02 -4.57 -0.20
N LEU A 126 23.17 -3.31 0.21
CA LEU A 126 22.54 -2.16 -0.47
C LEU A 126 23.11 -2.03 -1.89
N LEU A 127 22.25 -2.18 -2.90
CA LEU A 127 22.61 -2.01 -4.31
C LEU A 127 22.43 -0.56 -4.77
N THR A 128 21.32 0.06 -4.37
CA THR A 128 21.01 1.43 -4.75
C THR A 128 19.97 2.05 -3.82
N SER A 129 19.95 3.38 -3.81
CA SER A 129 18.95 4.18 -3.11
C SER A 129 18.28 5.14 -4.09
N ILE A 130 16.96 5.02 -4.22
CA ILE A 130 16.12 5.92 -5.01
C ILE A 130 15.65 7.03 -4.08
N LYS A 131 16.30 8.19 -4.14
CA LYS A 131 15.90 9.35 -3.35
C LYS A 131 14.67 10.04 -3.96
N CYS A 132 13.66 10.29 -3.13
CA CYS A 132 12.46 10.99 -3.53
C CYS A 132 12.68 12.50 -3.63
N GLN A 133 12.02 13.15 -4.59
CA GLN A 133 11.89 14.60 -4.64
C GLN A 133 10.84 15.05 -3.61
N PRO A 134 11.16 15.95 -2.67
CA PRO A 134 10.29 16.27 -1.53
C PRO A 134 8.87 16.69 -1.90
N ASP A 135 8.71 17.48 -2.95
CA ASP A 135 7.43 18.03 -3.45
C ASP A 135 6.52 16.98 -4.12
N THR A 136 7.04 15.77 -4.35
CA THR A 136 6.31 14.69 -5.01
C THR A 136 5.85 13.60 -4.04
N ILE A 137 6.20 13.73 -2.75
CA ILE A 137 5.95 12.68 -1.77
C ILE A 137 4.49 12.72 -1.33
N VAL A 138 3.84 11.56 -1.43
CA VAL A 138 2.57 11.26 -0.78
C VAL A 138 2.87 10.10 0.16
N ASP A 139 2.70 10.30 1.47
CA ASP A 139 3.02 9.29 2.48
C ASP A 139 1.85 9.06 3.42
N HIS A 140 1.32 7.83 3.37
CA HIS A 140 0.28 7.34 4.24
C HIS A 140 0.73 6.07 4.97
N LEU A 141 2.04 5.75 4.96
CA LEU A 141 2.56 4.49 5.49
C LEU A 141 2.03 4.21 6.90
N SER A 142 2.06 5.20 7.80
CA SER A 142 1.58 5.04 9.19
C SER A 142 0.18 4.40 9.28
N GLY A 143 -0.76 4.77 8.41
CA GLY A 143 -2.12 4.21 8.41
C GLY A 143 -2.24 2.80 7.85
N TYR A 144 -1.19 2.28 7.21
CA TYR A 144 -1.21 1.02 6.45
C TYR A 144 -0.13 0.02 6.88
N LEU A 145 0.59 0.26 7.97
CA LEU A 145 1.61 -0.65 8.51
C LEU A 145 1.10 -1.57 9.63
N PHE A 146 0.07 -1.16 10.40
CA PHE A 146 -0.30 -1.83 11.66
C PHE A 146 -0.72 -3.30 11.53
N ASP A 147 -1.28 -3.68 10.38
CA ASP A 147 -1.73 -5.06 10.13
C ASP A 147 -0.65 -5.91 9.43
N LEU A 148 0.56 -5.35 9.23
CA LEU A 148 1.66 -6.05 8.58
C LEU A 148 2.58 -6.72 9.60
N PRO A 149 3.23 -7.84 9.25
CA PRO A 149 4.27 -8.44 10.09
C PRO A 149 5.38 -7.42 10.39
N GLU A 150 5.81 -7.32 11.64
CA GLU A 150 6.99 -6.55 12.01
C GLU A 150 8.26 -7.29 11.55
N ALA A 151 9.24 -6.57 11.03
CA ALA A 151 10.50 -7.17 10.62
C ALA A 151 11.34 -7.54 11.85
N ASP A 152 11.84 -8.79 11.88
CA ASP A 152 12.76 -9.25 12.92
C ASP A 152 13.97 -8.30 13.02
N SER A 153 14.30 -7.90 14.25
CA SER A 153 15.38 -6.97 14.60
C SER A 153 16.75 -7.64 14.64
#